data_AF-A0A7C3N430-F1
#
_entry.id   AF-A0A7C3N430-F1
#
_cell.length_a   1.000
_cell.length_b   1.000
_cell.length_c   1.000
_cell.angle_alpha   90.00
_cell.angle_beta   90.00
_cell.angle_gamma   90.00
#
_symmetry.space_group_name_H-M   'P 1'
#
loop_
_entity.id
_entity.type
_entity.pdbx_description
1 polymer ?
#
loop_
_entity_poly.entity_id
_entity_poly.type
_entity_poly.pdbx_seq_one_letter_code
_entity_poly.pdbx_strand_id
1 'polypeptide(L)' 'MAKVEKPLFKKQVVMLDERLFSVDLESWKASIAAEKGRIELELLHGTYHEKFKGMKMGQDWLVEEEAAFT' A
#
# COMPACT_ATOMS: atom_id res chain seq x y z
N MET A 1 -8.09 2.24 -33.71
CA MET A 1 -7.88 1.13 -32.75
C MET A 1 -6.90 1.61 -31.70
N ALA A 2 -7.37 2.05 -30.53
CA ALA A 2 -6.50 2.56 -29.48
C ALA A 2 -5.89 1.38 -28.72
N LYS A 3 -4.56 1.31 -28.79
CA LYS A 3 -3.69 0.39 -28.07
C LYS A 3 -3.97 0.58 -26.57
N VAL A 4 -4.30 -0.50 -25.86
CA VAL A 4 -4.57 -0.48 -24.42
C VAL A 4 -3.24 -0.21 -23.69
N GLU A 5 -2.82 1.05 -23.62
CA GLU A 5 -1.55 1.48 -23.02
C GLU A 5 -1.64 1.70 -21.50
N LYS A 6 -2.85 1.73 -20.94
CA LYS A 6 -3.06 1.85 -19.49
C LYS A 6 -3.67 0.57 -18.92
N PRO A 7 -3.15 0.05 -17.80
CA PRO A 7 -3.80 -1.06 -17.12
C PRO A 7 -5.21 -0.64 -16.70
N LEU A 8 -6.21 -1.38 -17.15
CA LEU A 8 -7.58 -1.26 -16.67
C LEU A 8 -7.66 -1.93 -15.30
N PHE A 9 -7.39 -1.17 -14.25
CA PHE A 9 -7.60 -1.63 -12.88
C PHE A 9 -9.10 -1.71 -12.61
N LYS A 10 -9.63 -2.93 -12.49
CA LYS A 10 -11.06 -3.23 -12.23
C LYS A 10 -11.45 -3.16 -10.75
N LYS A 11 -10.60 -2.59 -9.89
CA LYS A 11 -10.80 -2.46 -8.44
C LYS A 11 -10.76 -0.98 -8.08
N GLN A 12 -11.40 -0.56 -6.97
CA GLN A 12 -11.20 0.79 -6.46
C GLN A 12 -9.76 0.90 -6.00
N VAL A 13 -8.94 1.56 -6.81
CA VAL A 13 -7.52 1.71 -6.56
C VAL A 13 -7.29 3.17 -6.17
N VAL A 14 -7.00 3.38 -4.89
CA VAL A 14 -6.57 4.69 -4.39
C VAL A 14 -5.04 4.70 -4.41
N MET A 15 -4.48 5.55 -5.27
CA MET A 15 -3.05 5.82 -5.26
C MET A 15 -2.73 6.67 -4.03
N LEU A 16 -1.94 6.13 -3.12
CA LEU A 16 -1.53 6.87 -1.94
C LEU A 16 -0.21 7.56 -2.22
N ASP A 17 -0.27 8.89 -2.24
CA ASP A 17 0.89 9.76 -2.22
C ASP A 17 1.68 9.54 -0.91
N GLU A 18 3.01 9.70 -0.94
CA GLU A 18 3.89 9.69 0.24
C GLU A 18 3.39 10.63 1.38
N ARG A 19 2.68 11.69 0.99
CA ARG A 19 2.05 12.64 1.92
C ARG A 19 0.87 12.01 2.67
N LEU A 20 0.12 11.10 2.04
CA LEU A 20 -1.05 10.45 2.60
C LEU A 20 -0.72 9.10 3.26
N PHE A 21 0.36 8.45 2.81
CA PHE A 21 0.74 7.12 3.27
C PHE A 21 2.24 6.88 3.18
N SER A 22 2.80 6.24 4.18
CA SER A 22 4.20 5.80 4.14
C SER A 22 4.35 4.47 4.87
N VAL A 23 5.15 3.57 4.31
CA VAL A 23 5.53 2.30 4.93
C VAL A 23 7.02 2.31 5.22
N ASP A 24 7.35 1.99 6.47
CA ASP A 24 8.70 1.71 6.92
C ASP A 24 8.84 0.19 7.11
N LEU A 25 9.59 -0.44 6.19
CA LEU A 25 9.87 -1.87 6.21
C LEU A 25 10.98 -2.24 7.21
N GLU A 26 11.77 -1.28 7.71
CA GLU A 26 12.77 -1.53 8.75
C GLU A 26 12.08 -1.71 10.11
N SER A 27 11.17 -0.81 10.43
CA SER A 27 10.41 -0.84 11.69
C SER A 27 9.07 -1.56 11.59
N TRP A 28 8.69 -2.02 10.39
CA TRP A 28 7.40 -2.66 10.10
C TRP A 28 6.20 -1.82 10.52
N LYS A 29 6.22 -0.54 10.14
CA LYS A 29 5.18 0.42 10.49
C LYS A 29 4.61 1.10 9.25
N ALA A 30 3.32 1.35 9.27
CA ALA A 30 2.65 2.19 8.30
C ALA A 30 2.12 3.45 8.97
N SER A 31 2.27 4.59 8.30
CA SER A 31 1.66 5.85 8.70
C SER A 31 0.62 6.27 7.67
N ILE A 32 -0.60 6.53 8.13
CA ILE A 32 -1.73 6.92 7.29
C ILE A 32 -2.22 8.28 7.74
N ALA A 33 -2.34 9.23 6.80
CA ALA A 33 -2.98 10.51 7.08
C ALA A 33 -4.51 10.31 7.21
N ALA A 34 -5.04 10.67 8.38
CA ALA A 34 -6.46 10.75 8.65
C ALA A 34 -6.87 12.20 8.95
N GLU A 35 -8.17 12.48 8.97
CA GLU A 35 -8.69 13.84 9.20
C GLU A 35 -8.20 14.49 10.51
N LYS A 36 -7.89 13.66 11.53
CA LYS A 36 -7.42 14.11 12.86
C LYS A 36 -5.89 14.05 13.02
N GLY A 37 -5.15 13.85 11.94
CA GLY A 37 -3.70 13.68 11.96
C GLY A 37 -3.27 12.32 11.42
N ARG A 38 -1.98 11.98 11.56
CA ARG A 38 -1.47 10.70 11.10
C ARG A 38 -1.70 9.61 12.16
N ILE A 39 -2.11 8.43 11.70
CA ILE A 39 -2.25 7.22 12.50
C ILE A 39 -1.06 6.32 12.14
N GLU A 40 -0.38 5.80 13.16
CA GLU A 40 0.68 4.80 12.99
C GLU A 40 0.12 3.42 13.30
N LEU A 41 0.40 2.46 12.43
CA LEU A 41 -0.08 1.09 12.49
C LEU A 41 1.10 0.13 12.36
N GLU A 42 1.08 -0.95 13.13
CA GLU A 42 2.04 -2.04 12.96
C GLU A 42 1.63 -2.92 11.78
N LEU A 43 2.62 -3.29 10.98
CA LEU A 43 2.44 -4.21 9.87
C LEU A 43 2.58 -5.64 10.36
N LEU A 44 1.60 -6.47 9.99
CA LEU A 44 1.72 -7.91 10.18
C LEU A 44 2.82 -8.42 9.24
N HIS A 45 3.90 -8.91 9.83
CA HIS A 45 5.03 -9.48 9.10
C HIS A 45 5.45 -10.82 9.70
N GLY A 46 6.34 -11.52 9.00
CA GLY A 46 6.81 -12.85 9.35
C GLY A 46 8.19 -13.06 8.74
N THR A 47 8.81 -14.22 8.95
CA THR A 47 10.21 -14.46 8.59
C THR A 47 10.49 -14.27 7.10
N TYR A 48 9.52 -14.57 6.24
CA TYR A 48 9.62 -14.33 4.79
C TYR A 48 9.74 -12.85 4.44
N HIS A 49 9.12 -11.98 5.23
CA HIS A 49 9.04 -10.55 4.94
C HIS A 49 10.33 -9.80 5.30
N GLU A 50 11.16 -10.34 6.20
CA GLU A 50 12.46 -9.73 6.58
C GLU A 50 13.39 -9.47 5.38
N LYS A 51 13.25 -10.24 4.29
CA LYS A 51 14.03 -10.02 3.06
C LYS A 51 13.75 -8.67 2.38
N PHE A 52 12.63 -8.02 2.73
CA PHE A 52 12.23 -6.73 2.18
C PHE A 52 12.82 -5.54 2.97
N LYS A 53 13.49 -5.80 4.11
CA LYS A 53 14.33 -4.77 4.76
C LYS A 53 15.42 -4.30 3.80
N GLY A 54 15.76 -3.02 3.86
CA GLY A 54 16.67 -2.35 2.95
C GLY A 54 16.04 -1.93 1.61
N MET A 55 14.79 -2.32 1.33
CA MET A 55 14.08 -1.85 0.14
C MET A 55 13.41 -0.51 0.41
N LYS A 56 13.58 0.45 -0.50
CA LYS A 56 12.77 1.66 -0.53
C LYS A 56 11.49 1.40 -1.31
N MET A 57 10.34 1.58 -0.66
CA MET A 57 9.04 1.66 -1.32
C MET A 57 9.06 2.85 -2.29
N GLY A 58 8.80 2.59 -3.58
CA GLY A 58 8.80 3.62 -4.62
C GLY A 58 7.41 4.23 -4.87
N GLN A 59 6.39 3.38 -5.00
CA GLN A 59 4.98 3.75 -5.16
C GLN A 59 4.12 2.64 -4.55
N ASP A 60 3.13 3.01 -3.74
CA ASP A 60 2.23 2.07 -3.08
C ASP A 60 0.79 2.19 -3.60
N TRP A 61 0.10 1.05 -3.66
CA TRP A 61 -1.26 0.95 -4.17
C TRP A 61 -2.11 0.23 -3.13
N LEU A 62 -3.16 0.89 -2.62
CA LEU A 62 -4.21 0.17 -1.91
C LEU A 62 -5.13 -0.47 -2.94
N VAL A 63 -5.25 -1.78 -2.84
CA VAL A 63 -6.19 -2.56 -3.65
C VAL A 63 -7.24 -3.10 -2.69
N GLU A 64 -8.45 -2.56 -2.77
CA GLU A 64 -9.59 -3.18 -2.12
C GLU A 64 -9.92 -4.47 -2.88
N GLU A 65 -9.71 -5.62 -2.25
CA GLU A 65 -10.37 -6.84 -2.69
C GLU A 65 -11.80 -6.79 -2.20
N GLU A 66 -12.79 -6.89 -3.11
CA GLU A 66 -14.12 -7.29 -2.70
C GLU A 66 -13.96 -8.62 -1.95
N ALA A 67 -14.27 -8.60 -0.66
CA ALA A 67 -14.28 -9.80 0.14
C ALA A 67 -15.32 -10.75 -0.46
N ALA A 68 -14.85 -11.71 -1.27
CA ALA A 68 -15.61 -12.87 -1.64
C ALA A 68 -15.76 -13.74 -0.38
N PHE A 69 -16.68 -13.36 0.50
CA PHE A 69 -17.31 -14.33 1.38
C PHE A 69 -18.19 -15.21 0.49
N THR A 70 -17.69 -16.39 0.16
CA THR A 70 -18.46 -17.53 -0.36
C THR A 70 -18.05 -18.76 0.42
#